data_AF-A0A8C9JAV5-F1
#
_entry.id   AF-A0A8C9JAV5-F1
#
_cell.length_a   1.000
_cell.length_b   1.000
_cell.length_c   1.000
_cell.angle_alpha   90.00
_cell.angle_beta   90.00
_cell.angle_gamma   90.00
#
_symmetry.space_group_name_H-M   'P 1'
#
loop_
_entity.id
_entity.type
_entity.pdbx_description
1 polymer ?
#
loop_
_entity_poly.entity_id
_entity_poly.type
_entity_poly.pdbx_seq_one_letter_code
_entity_poly.pdbx_strand_id
1 'polypeptide(L)'
;MYGNFIDNLRLFTRGGSGGMGYPRLGGEGGKGGDVWVVAHKKMTLKQLKDKYPQKLFVAGEGANSRVNALKGSRGKDCEIPVPVGISVTDENGKIIGELNKEKDRILVGPLCGSFG
;
A
#
# COMPACT_ATOMS: atom_id res chain seq x y z
N MET A 1 -7.57 1.37 -34.99
CA MET A 1 -7.77 1.07 -33.55
C MET A 1 -7.03 2.11 -32.73
N TYR A 2 -7.73 3.09 -32.16
CA TYR A 2 -7.11 4.06 -31.27
C TYR A 2 -6.81 3.35 -29.95
N GLY A 3 -5.55 2.96 -29.77
CA GLY A 3 -5.08 2.42 -28.50
C GLY A 3 -5.21 3.54 -27.48
N ASN A 4 -6.20 3.44 -26.60
CA ASN A 4 -6.40 4.36 -25.48
C ASN A 4 -5.09 4.45 -24.69
N PHE A 5 -4.33 5.52 -24.93
CA PHE A 5 -3.20 5.89 -24.09
C PHE A 5 -3.78 6.24 -22.73
N ILE A 6 -3.28 5.56 -21.71
CA ILE A 6 -3.66 5.82 -20.33
C ILE A 6 -2.57 6.72 -19.80
N ASP A 7 -2.84 8.01 -19.71
CA ASP A 7 -1.88 8.98 -19.18
C ASP A 7 -2.01 9.08 -17.65
N ASN A 8 -3.18 8.73 -17.10
CA ASN A 8 -3.46 8.81 -15.66
C ASN A 8 -4.22 7.57 -15.17
N LEU A 9 -3.78 7.01 -14.05
CA LEU A 9 -4.46 5.90 -13.37
C LEU A 9 -4.67 6.24 -11.90
N ARG A 10 -5.94 6.29 -11.48
CA ARG A 10 -6.30 6.40 -10.07
C ARG A 10 -6.36 5.01 -9.46
N LEU A 11 -5.62 4.83 -8.38
CA LEU A 11 -5.58 3.62 -7.57
C LEU A 11 -6.10 3.95 -6.18
N PHE A 12 -6.87 3.05 -5.60
CA PHE A 12 -7.31 3.14 -4.22
C PHE A 12 -6.35 2.32 -3.38
N THR A 13 -5.68 2.98 -2.44
CA THR A 13 -4.79 2.32 -1.50
C THR A 13 -5.37 2.42 -0.10
N ARG A 14 -5.27 1.33 0.67
CA ARG A 14 -5.69 1.28 2.06
C ARG A 14 -4.58 0.66 2.89
N GLY A 15 -4.05 1.44 3.82
CA GLY A 15 -3.12 0.92 4.83
C GLY A 15 -3.78 -0.18 5.66
N GLY A 16 -2.97 -1.12 6.12
CA GLY A 16 -3.45 -2.18 7.00
C GLY A 16 -3.92 -1.59 8.32
N SER A 17 -5.02 -2.10 8.86
CA SER A 17 -5.45 -1.76 10.20
C SER A 17 -4.55 -2.42 11.25
N GLY A 18 -4.29 -1.70 12.34
CA GLY A 18 -3.64 -2.29 13.52
C GLY A 18 -4.53 -3.37 14.13
N GLY A 19 -3.91 -4.49 14.55
CA GLY A 19 -4.60 -5.54 15.28
C GLY A 19 -5.11 -5.04 16.63
N MET A 20 -6.09 -5.72 17.19
CA MET A 20 -6.61 -5.41 18.52
C MET A 20 -5.62 -5.88 19.59
N GLY A 21 -5.22 -4.94 20.46
CA GLY A 21 -4.47 -5.24 21.68
C GLY A 21 -5.38 -5.80 22.79
N TYR A 22 -4.81 -6.54 23.72
CA TYR A 22 -5.49 -6.96 24.95
C TYR A 22 -5.01 -6.07 26.12
N PRO A 23 -5.59 -4.87 26.31
CA PRO A 23 -5.12 -3.90 27.31
C PRO A 23 -5.17 -4.46 28.75
N ARG A 24 -6.10 -5.37 29.03
CA ARG A 24 -6.21 -6.06 30.34
C ARG A 24 -4.99 -6.92 30.70
N LEU A 25 -4.22 -7.37 29.71
CA LEU A 25 -3.01 -8.17 29.88
C LEU A 25 -1.75 -7.43 29.45
N GLY A 26 -1.86 -6.14 29.10
CA GLY A 26 -0.75 -5.38 28.50
C GLY A 26 -0.39 -5.82 27.08
N GLY A 27 -1.30 -6.51 26.37
CA GLY A 27 -1.06 -6.98 25.01
C GLY A 27 -1.20 -5.86 23.98
N GLU A 28 -0.19 -5.69 23.12
CA GLU A 28 -0.16 -4.71 22.03
C GLU A 28 -0.53 -5.38 20.70
N GLY A 29 -1.55 -4.84 20.04
CA GLY A 29 -1.97 -5.30 18.72
C GLY A 29 -0.89 -5.09 17.66
N GLY A 30 -0.81 -6.01 16.71
CA GLY A 30 0.20 -5.95 15.66
C GLY A 30 0.00 -4.71 14.78
N LYS A 31 1.08 -4.11 14.31
CA LYS A 31 1.00 -2.98 13.38
C LYS A 31 0.44 -3.44 12.04
N GLY A 32 -0.43 -2.64 11.42
CA GLY A 32 -0.88 -2.88 10.04
C GLY A 32 0.27 -2.81 9.04
N GLY A 33 0.08 -3.41 7.87
CA GLY A 33 1.02 -3.29 6.76
C GLY A 33 0.94 -1.92 6.07
N ASP A 34 2.02 -1.54 5.42
CA ASP A 34 2.13 -0.29 4.66
C ASP A 34 1.93 -0.52 3.16
N VAL A 35 1.46 0.49 2.43
CA VAL A 35 1.32 0.45 0.97
C VAL A 35 2.45 1.23 0.30
N TRP A 36 3.23 0.52 -0.50
CA TRP A 36 4.37 1.01 -1.24
C TRP A 36 4.10 0.94 -2.73
N VAL A 37 4.54 1.95 -3.46
CA VAL A 37 4.55 1.94 -4.93
C VAL A 37 5.98 1.74 -5.37
N VAL A 38 6.23 0.73 -6.20
CA VAL A 38 7.58 0.31 -6.62
C VAL A 38 7.71 0.42 -8.13
N ALA A 39 8.74 1.12 -8.60
CA ALA A 39 9.01 1.30 -10.01
C ALA A 39 9.68 0.08 -10.65
N HIS A 40 9.10 -0.41 -11.73
CA HIS A 40 9.57 -1.54 -12.51
C HIS A 40 9.68 -1.16 -13.98
N LYS A 41 10.90 -1.19 -14.52
CA LYS A 41 11.17 -0.87 -15.92
C LYS A 41 10.54 -1.85 -16.91
N LYS A 42 10.31 -3.10 -16.48
CA LYS A 42 9.68 -4.16 -17.27
C LYS A 42 8.15 -4.14 -17.23
N MET A 43 7.53 -3.27 -16.43
CA MET A 43 6.09 -3.18 -16.28
C MET A 43 5.53 -2.09 -17.22
N THR A 44 4.33 -2.27 -17.75
CA THR A 44 3.61 -1.23 -18.52
C THR A 44 2.27 -0.92 -17.87
N LEU A 45 1.74 0.30 -18.07
CA LEU A 45 0.42 0.70 -17.56
C LEU A 45 -0.71 -0.24 -18.01
N LYS A 46 -0.61 -0.79 -19.24
CA LYS A 46 -1.54 -1.79 -19.75
C LYS A 46 -1.53 -3.07 -18.92
N GLN A 47 -0.35 -3.63 -18.64
CA GLN A 47 -0.22 -4.83 -17.80
C GLN A 47 -0.69 -4.57 -16.37
N LEU A 48 -0.41 -3.40 -15.81
CA LEU A 48 -0.88 -3.06 -14.47
C LEU A 48 -2.42 -2.99 -14.42
N LYS A 49 -3.06 -2.35 -15.41
CA LYS A 49 -4.53 -2.33 -15.50
C LYS A 49 -5.13 -3.73 -15.64
N ASP A 50 -4.51 -4.56 -16.48
CA ASP A 50 -4.96 -5.94 -16.73
C ASP A 50 -4.83 -6.81 -15.46
N LYS A 51 -3.71 -6.66 -14.75
CA LYS A 51 -3.42 -7.38 -13.50
C LYS A 51 -4.29 -6.90 -12.33
N TYR A 52 -4.67 -5.63 -12.31
CA TYR A 52 -5.44 -5.01 -11.22
C TYR A 52 -6.71 -4.31 -11.74
N PRO A 53 -7.72 -5.08 -12.20
CA PRO A 53 -8.95 -4.51 -12.74
C PRO A 53 -9.74 -3.72 -11.69
N GLN A 54 -9.66 -4.14 -10.42
CA GLN A 54 -10.34 -3.48 -9.29
C GLN A 54 -9.60 -2.23 -8.79
N LYS A 55 -8.32 -2.04 -9.14
CA LYS A 55 -7.47 -0.90 -8.72
C LYS A 55 -7.44 -0.64 -7.21
N LEU A 56 -7.77 -1.65 -6.41
CA LEU A 56 -7.85 -1.56 -4.96
C LEU A 56 -6.70 -2.38 -4.37
N PHE A 57 -5.84 -1.70 -3.61
CA PHE A 57 -4.69 -2.28 -2.94
C PHE A 57 -4.85 -2.08 -1.44
N VAL A 58 -4.97 -3.19 -0.72
CA VAL A 58 -5.14 -3.18 0.73
C VAL A 58 -3.94 -3.89 1.34
N ALA A 59 -3.22 -3.20 2.21
CA ALA A 59 -2.17 -3.84 2.98
C ALA A 59 -2.77 -4.74 4.06
N GLY A 60 -2.02 -5.80 4.41
CA GLY A 60 -2.46 -6.79 5.37
C GLY A 60 -2.68 -6.17 6.74
N GLU A 61 -3.73 -6.63 7.42
CA GLU A 61 -4.04 -6.21 8.78
C GLU A 61 -3.01 -6.78 9.77
N GLY A 62 -2.74 -6.03 10.84
CA GLY A 62 -1.92 -6.50 11.93
C GLY A 62 -2.61 -7.62 12.71
N ALA A 63 -1.85 -8.59 13.20
CA ALA A 63 -2.42 -9.69 13.94
C ALA A 63 -2.88 -9.24 15.35
N ASN A 64 -3.99 -9.79 15.83
CA ASN A 64 -4.50 -9.52 17.16
C ASN A 64 -3.58 -10.10 18.24
N SER A 65 -3.46 -9.39 19.37
CA SER A 65 -2.88 -9.96 20.59
C SER A 65 -3.69 -11.15 21.06
N ARG A 66 -3.04 -12.19 21.57
CA ARG A 66 -3.69 -13.31 22.25
C ARG A 66 -3.13 -13.44 23.65
N VAL A 67 -3.85 -14.08 24.56
CA VAL A 67 -3.39 -14.35 25.93
C VAL A 67 -2.02 -15.05 25.95
N ASN A 68 -1.76 -15.89 24.95
CA ASN A 68 -0.49 -16.63 24.80
C ASN A 68 0.60 -15.84 24.02
N ALA A 69 0.25 -14.72 23.38
CA ALA A 69 1.13 -13.90 22.57
C ALA A 69 0.74 -12.43 22.72
N LEU A 70 1.35 -11.77 23.70
CA LEU A 70 1.11 -10.37 24.08
C LEU A 70 1.49 -9.36 22.99
N LYS A 71 2.17 -9.78 21.92
CA LYS A 71 2.56 -8.92 20.81
C LYS A 71 1.98 -9.46 19.51
N GLY A 72 1.13 -8.67 18.87
CA GLY A 72 0.62 -8.99 17.55
C GLY A 72 1.71 -8.88 16.48
N SER A 73 1.64 -9.74 15.47
CA SER A 73 2.53 -9.70 14.31
C SER A 73 2.19 -8.55 13.36
N ARG A 74 3.21 -8.02 12.67
CA ARG A 74 3.02 -6.99 11.65
C ARG A 74 2.21 -7.55 10.47
N GLY A 75 1.28 -6.75 9.97
CA GLY A 75 0.54 -7.02 8.75
C GLY A 75 1.46 -7.05 7.52
N LYS A 76 1.01 -7.74 6.46
CA LYS A 76 1.79 -7.83 5.21
C LYS A 76 1.78 -6.49 4.48
N ASP A 77 2.95 -6.00 4.12
CA ASP A 77 3.07 -4.80 3.29
C ASP A 77 2.54 -5.07 1.86
N CYS A 78 1.96 -4.06 1.22
CA CYS A 78 1.44 -4.15 -0.13
C CYS A 78 2.34 -3.35 -1.07
N GLU A 79 2.92 -4.02 -2.07
CA GLU A 79 3.77 -3.37 -3.08
C GLU A 79 3.03 -3.29 -4.42
N ILE A 80 2.94 -2.09 -4.97
CA ILE A 80 2.23 -1.78 -6.21
C ILE A 80 3.28 -1.55 -7.31
N PRO A 81 3.46 -2.51 -8.24
CA PRO A 81 4.49 -2.41 -9.27
C PRO A 81 4.05 -1.50 -10.41
N VAL A 82 4.64 -0.32 -10.54
CA VAL A 82 4.31 0.68 -11.57
C VAL A 82 5.46 0.85 -12.56
N PRO A 83 5.21 1.33 -13.80
CA PRO A 83 6.31 1.66 -14.72
C PRO A 83 7.19 2.79 -14.19
N VAL A 84 8.46 2.82 -14.60
CA VAL A 84 9.35 3.96 -14.37
C VAL A 84 8.89 5.17 -15.19
N GLY A 85 9.13 6.38 -14.69
CA GLY A 85 8.72 7.63 -15.32
C GLY A 85 7.28 8.04 -15.01
N ILE A 86 6.76 7.68 -13.82
CA ILE A 86 5.46 8.15 -13.35
C ILE A 86 5.57 9.05 -12.13
N SER A 87 4.65 10.00 -12.01
CA SER A 87 4.49 10.86 -10.85
C SER A 87 3.32 10.36 -10.00
N VAL A 88 3.57 10.20 -8.69
CA VAL A 88 2.57 9.80 -7.71
C VAL A 88 2.01 11.04 -7.05
N THR A 89 0.70 11.20 -7.15
CA THR A 89 0.00 12.39 -6.68
C THR A 89 -1.12 11.96 -5.73
N ASP A 90 -1.30 12.72 -4.66
CA ASP A 90 -2.39 12.54 -3.71
C ASP A 90 -3.73 12.99 -4.32
N GLU A 91 -4.85 12.67 -3.67
CA GLU A 91 -6.19 13.10 -4.08
C GLU A 91 -6.33 14.62 -4.16
N ASN A 92 -5.56 15.33 -3.34
CA ASN A 92 -5.47 16.79 -3.29
C ASN A 92 -4.64 17.40 -4.43
N GLY A 93 -4.07 16.58 -5.32
CA GLY A 93 -3.18 17.03 -6.38
C GLY A 93 -1.75 17.35 -5.91
N LYS A 94 -1.41 17.03 -4.66
CA LYS A 94 -0.06 17.17 -4.13
C LYS A 94 0.83 16.02 -4.63
N ILE A 95 1.95 16.34 -5.26
CA ILE A 95 2.92 15.32 -5.68
C ILE A 95 3.55 14.73 -4.42
N ILE A 96 3.33 13.43 -4.20
CA ILE A 96 3.94 12.66 -3.11
C ILE A 96 5.39 12.37 -3.46
N GLY A 97 5.63 12.03 -4.73
CA GLY A 97 6.96 11.86 -5.30
C GLY A 97 6.91 11.27 -6.70
N GLU A 98 8.07 11.03 -7.29
CA GLU A 98 8.20 10.57 -8.67
C GLU A 98 9.12 9.36 -8.76
N LEU A 99 8.73 8.40 -9.58
CA LEU A 99 9.39 7.12 -9.73
C LEU A 99 10.19 7.11 -11.03
N ASN A 100 11.30 7.84 -11.02
CA ASN A 100 12.12 8.06 -12.22
C ASN A 100 13.13 6.94 -12.48
N LYS A 101 13.45 6.12 -11.45
CA LYS A 101 14.43 5.04 -11.53
C LYS A 101 13.79 3.68 -11.27
N GLU A 102 14.39 2.62 -11.81
CA GLU A 102 13.95 1.25 -11.50
C GLU A 102 14.27 0.90 -10.03
N LYS A 103 13.38 0.15 -9.38
CA LYS A 103 13.40 -0.20 -7.95
C LYS A 103 13.19 0.97 -7.00
N ASP A 104 12.87 2.14 -7.54
CA ASP A 104 12.48 3.28 -6.71
C ASP A 104 11.17 2.94 -6.01
N ARG A 105 11.01 3.35 -4.75
CA ARG A 105 9.83 3.02 -3.96
C ARG A 105 9.34 4.21 -3.16
N ILE A 106 8.04 4.44 -3.21
CA ILE A 106 7.38 5.55 -2.51
C ILE A 106 6.31 4.99 -1.59
N LEU A 107 6.31 5.45 -0.34
CA LEU A 107 5.24 5.18 0.60
C LEU A 107 4.05 6.06 0.23
N VAL A 108 2.92 5.45 -0.09
CA VAL A 108 1.69 6.18 -0.50
C VAL A 108 0.57 6.04 0.51
N GLY A 109 0.54 4.93 1.24
CA GLY A 109 -0.47 4.64 2.24
C GLY A 109 0.21 4.13 3.50
N PRO A 110 0.54 5.00 4.47
CA PRO A 110 1.00 4.52 5.76
C PRO A 110 -0.10 3.69 6.43
N LEU A 111 0.30 2.76 7.29
CA LEU A 111 -0.63 2.00 8.12
C LEU A 111 -1.62 2.93 8.83
N CYS A 112 -2.89 2.50 8.87
CA CYS A 112 -3.90 3.23 9.63
C CYS A 112 -3.73 2.84 11.09
N GLY A 113 -2.90 3.61 11.78
CA GLY A 113 -2.73 3.47 13.22
C GLY A 113 -4.00 3.96 13.89
N SER A 114 -4.77 3.04 14.46
CA SER A 114 -5.77 3.36 15.47
C SER A 114 -5.01 3.97 16.65
N PHE A 115 -4.79 5.29 16.63
CA PHE A 115 -4.49 6.03 17.85
C PHE A 115 -5.77 5.97 18.68
N GLY A 116 -5.83 4.99 19.57
CA GLY A 116 -6.80 4.95 20.66
C GLY A 116 -6.52 6.03 21.68
#